data_AF-A0A3B9R812-F1
#
_entry.id   AF-A0A3B9R812-F1
#
_cell.length_a   1.000
_cell.length_b   1.000
_cell.length_c   1.000
_cell.angle_alpha   90.00
_cell.angle_beta   90.00
_cell.angle_gamma   90.00
#
_symmetry.space_group_name_H-M   'P 1'
#
loop_
_entity.id
_entity.type
_entity.pdbx_description
1 polymer ?
#
loop_
_entity_poly.entity_id
_entity_poly.type
_entity_poly.pdbx_seq_one_letter_code
_entity_poly.pdbx_strand_id
1 'polypeptide(L)'
;MKQTKNNVEQGNKAHVDIPGNPSTATSSKQKLNDRTNGKPLRVLSEDDWKFWKENGYVVVKNAVPLDQAKATAGFLWEFDEKDPNDKSTWYAAPRAEMQMKELTGTGMVEVYNHQHLWNNRQTQKVYDAFVDVWGTEKLWV
;
A
#
# COMPACT_ATOMS: atom_id res chain seq x y z
N MET A 1 7.15 -36.14 19.26
CA MET A 1 6.21 -35.03 19.50
C MET A 1 5.54 -34.68 18.18
N LYS A 2 4.23 -34.87 18.05
CA LYS A 2 3.48 -34.47 16.85
C LYS A 2 3.32 -32.95 16.87
N GLN A 3 3.81 -32.25 15.85
CA GLN A 3 3.55 -30.83 15.69
C GLN A 3 2.08 -30.64 15.32
N THR A 4 1.30 -30.08 16.25
CA THR A 4 -0.07 -29.64 15.98
C THR A 4 0.02 -28.38 15.13
N LYS A 5 -0.33 -28.46 13.84
CA LYS A 5 -0.53 -27.27 13.00
C LYS A 5 -1.76 -26.53 13.53
N ASN A 6 -1.53 -25.46 14.27
CA ASN A 6 -2.59 -24.51 14.60
C ASN A 6 -2.94 -23.75 13.32
N ASN A 7 -3.95 -24.24 12.59
CA ASN A 7 -4.53 -23.51 11.47
C ASN A 7 -5.26 -22.29 12.04
N VAL A 8 -4.65 -21.11 11.91
CA VAL A 8 -5.34 -19.84 12.12
C VAL A 8 -6.42 -19.75 11.04
N GLU A 9 -7.70 -19.70 11.45
CA GLU A 9 -8.79 -19.54 10.49
C GLU A 9 -8.62 -18.22 9.71
N GLN A 10 -8.41 -18.33 8.40
CA GLN A 10 -8.41 -17.18 7.49
C GLN A 10 -9.84 -16.66 7.32
N GLY A 11 -10.03 -15.34 7.47
CA GLY A 11 -11.33 -14.68 7.28
C GLY A 11 -11.86 -14.75 5.85
N ASN A 12 -11.02 -15.10 4.88
CA ASN A 12 -11.39 -15.34 3.48
C ASN A 12 -11.12 -16.80 3.11
N LYS A 13 -12.17 -17.59 2.87
CA LYS A 13 -12.08 -19.02 2.49
C LYS A 13 -12.05 -19.25 0.96
N ALA A 14 -12.08 -18.18 0.15
CA ALA A 14 -12.17 -18.27 -1.31
C ALA A 14 -10.84 -18.67 -1.99
N HIS A 15 -9.71 -18.54 -1.29
CA HIS A 15 -8.38 -18.86 -1.81
C HIS A 15 -7.61 -19.68 -0.78
N VAL A 16 -7.83 -21.00 -0.77
CA VAL A 16 -7.20 -21.94 0.20
C VAL A 16 -5.72 -22.18 -0.15
N ASP A 17 -5.36 -22.08 -1.42
CA ASP A 17 -4.04 -22.47 -1.95
C ASP A 17 -3.14 -21.28 -2.33
N ILE A 18 -3.63 -20.04 -2.21
CA ILE A 18 -2.86 -18.82 -2.46
C ILE A 18 -2.89 -18.01 -1.16
N PRO A 19 -1.76 -17.49 -0.65
CA PRO A 19 -1.76 -16.57 0.48
C PRO A 19 -2.41 -15.22 0.11
N GLY A 20 -3.70 -15.20 -0.23
CA GLY A 20 -4.43 -13.98 -0.53
C GLY A 20 -4.48 -13.09 0.71
N ASN A 21 -4.37 -11.78 0.53
CA ASN A 21 -4.57 -10.82 1.61
C ASN A 21 -5.98 -11.03 2.20
N PRO A 22 -6.14 -11.52 3.43
CA PRO A 22 -7.46 -11.76 4.02
C PRO A 22 -8.25 -10.46 4.24
N SER A 23 -7.61 -9.30 4.08
CA SER A 23 -8.21 -7.97 4.19
C SER A 23 -8.99 -7.53 2.95
N THR A 24 -8.93 -8.25 1.82
CA THR A 24 -9.88 -8.04 0.72
C THR A 24 -11.22 -8.66 1.10
N ALA A 25 -11.99 -7.94 1.91
CA ALA A 25 -13.37 -8.31 2.19
C ALA A 25 -14.13 -8.34 0.86
N THR A 26 -14.65 -9.50 0.48
CA THR A 26 -15.49 -9.72 -0.71
C THR A 26 -16.81 -8.93 -0.69
N SER A 27 -17.07 -8.15 0.37
CA SER A 27 -18.20 -7.23 0.46
C SER A 27 -17.91 -6.09 1.44
N SER A 28 -17.26 -5.02 0.99
CA SER A 28 -17.32 -3.76 1.74
C SER A 28 -18.76 -3.26 1.73
N LYS A 29 -19.39 -3.17 2.90
CA LYS A 29 -20.70 -2.50 3.05
C LYS A 29 -20.58 -0.97 3.03
N GLN A 30 -19.36 -0.43 3.15
CA GLN A 30 -19.12 1.00 3.12
C GLN A 30 -19.02 1.49 1.68
N LYS A 31 -19.85 2.46 1.34
CA LYS A 31 -19.73 3.21 0.09
C LYS A 31 -18.65 4.27 0.23
N LEU A 32 -17.95 4.54 -0.87
CA LEU A 32 -17.07 5.70 -0.97
C LEU A 32 -17.87 6.99 -0.82
N ASN A 33 -17.17 8.08 -0.51
CA ASN A 33 -17.76 9.40 -0.38
C ASN A 33 -18.50 9.81 -1.66
N ASP A 34 -19.73 10.30 -1.50
CA ASP A 34 -20.55 10.88 -2.56
C ASP A 34 -20.80 12.38 -2.34
N ARG A 35 -20.09 12.99 -1.38
CA ARG A 35 -20.17 14.40 -0.96
C ARG A 35 -21.51 14.81 -0.32
N THR A 36 -22.44 13.88 -0.09
CA THR A 36 -23.76 14.20 0.49
C THR A 36 -23.69 14.65 1.96
N ASN A 37 -22.58 14.36 2.65
CA ASN A 37 -22.34 14.77 4.03
C ASN A 37 -22.00 16.27 4.21
N GLY A 38 -21.84 17.02 3.11
CA GLY A 38 -21.57 18.47 3.13
C GLY A 38 -20.21 18.88 3.71
N LYS A 39 -19.30 17.94 3.99
CA LYS A 39 -17.96 18.27 4.48
C LYS A 39 -17.08 18.77 3.33
N PRO A 40 -16.24 19.81 3.55
CA PRO A 40 -15.27 20.23 2.53
C PRO A 40 -14.21 19.16 2.29
N LEU A 41 -13.62 19.15 1.09
CA LEU A 41 -12.42 18.35 0.81
C LEU A 41 -11.23 18.94 1.57
N ARG A 42 -10.34 18.07 2.03
CA ARG A 42 -9.15 18.44 2.80
C ARG A 42 -7.92 18.59 1.91
N VAL A 43 -7.81 17.75 0.88
CA VAL A 43 -6.65 17.66 -0.01
C VAL A 43 -7.06 17.83 -1.46
N LEU A 44 -8.14 17.18 -1.89
CA LEU A 44 -8.61 17.28 -3.27
C LEU A 44 -9.26 18.63 -3.53
N SER A 45 -9.00 19.22 -4.69
CA SER A 45 -9.84 20.30 -5.20
C SER A 45 -11.16 19.75 -5.77
N GLU A 46 -12.12 20.63 -6.07
CA GLU A 46 -13.36 20.21 -6.75
C GLU A 46 -13.08 19.66 -8.15
N ASP A 47 -12.07 20.18 -8.85
CA ASP A 47 -11.63 19.66 -10.14
C ASP A 47 -10.99 18.27 -10.00
N ASP A 48 -10.16 18.06 -8.98
CA ASP A 48 -9.60 16.75 -8.63
C ASP A 48 -10.71 15.74 -8.30
N TRP A 49 -11.72 16.16 -7.55
CA TRP A 49 -12.87 15.32 -7.21
C TRP A 49 -13.68 14.94 -8.44
N LYS A 50 -13.97 15.90 -9.32
CA LYS A 50 -14.65 15.65 -10.58
C LYS A 50 -13.85 14.67 -11.45
N PHE A 51 -12.54 14.89 -11.56
CA PHE A 51 -11.63 14.01 -12.31
C PHE A 51 -11.63 12.59 -11.74
N TRP A 52 -11.53 12.43 -10.42
CA TRP A 52 -11.64 11.15 -9.73
C TRP A 52 -12.95 10.42 -10.05
N LYS A 53 -14.08 11.12 -9.96
CA LYS A 53 -15.41 10.55 -10.24
C LYS A 53 -15.58 10.08 -11.68
N GLU A 54 -14.96 10.77 -12.62
CA GLU A 54 -15.03 10.46 -14.05
C GLU A 54 -14.03 9.36 -14.46
N ASN A 55 -12.82 9.38 -13.91
CA ASN A 55 -11.70 8.56 -14.39
C ASN A 55 -11.32 7.40 -13.45
N GLY A 56 -11.80 7.40 -12.21
CA GLY A 56 -11.47 6.38 -11.21
C GLY A 56 -10.05 6.47 -10.64
N TYR A 57 -9.33 7.57 -10.89
CA TYR A 57 -8.02 7.87 -10.28
C TYR A 57 -7.82 9.38 -10.17
N VAL A 58 -6.88 9.80 -9.31
CA VAL A 58 -6.43 11.20 -9.17
C VAL A 58 -5.00 11.23 -8.67
N VAL A 59 -4.24 12.28 -9.03
CA VAL A 59 -2.83 12.42 -8.66
C VAL A 59 -2.66 13.53 -7.62
N VAL A 60 -2.40 13.14 -6.38
CA VAL A 60 -2.05 14.07 -5.31
C VAL A 60 -0.54 14.30 -5.28
N LYS A 61 -0.09 15.44 -5.80
CA LYS A 61 1.33 15.81 -5.81
C LYS A 61 1.84 16.11 -4.40
N ASN A 62 3.08 15.73 -4.11
CA ASN A 62 3.73 15.93 -2.81
C ASN A 62 2.85 15.43 -1.66
N ALA A 63 2.28 14.22 -1.80
CA ALA A 63 1.52 13.57 -0.74
C ALA A 63 2.41 13.18 0.45
N VAL A 64 3.68 12.87 0.16
CA VAL A 64 4.76 12.64 1.13
C VAL A 64 5.87 13.67 0.88
N PRO A 65 6.53 14.21 1.93
CA PRO A 65 7.70 15.07 1.77
C PRO A 65 8.80 14.43 0.93
N LEU A 66 9.51 15.25 0.14
CA LEU A 66 10.52 14.76 -0.80
C LEU A 66 11.70 14.06 -0.11
N ASP A 67 12.17 14.63 1.00
CA ASP A 67 13.21 14.06 1.85
C ASP A 67 12.81 12.69 2.41
N GLN A 68 11.56 12.55 2.85
CA GLN A 68 11.02 11.31 3.36
C GLN A 68 10.91 10.25 2.24
N ALA A 69 10.44 10.63 1.05
CA ALA A 69 10.43 9.75 -0.12
C ALA A 69 11.85 9.31 -0.52
N LYS A 70 12.82 10.22 -0.48
CA LYS A 70 14.25 9.90 -0.75
C LYS A 70 14.81 8.93 0.30
N ALA A 71 14.49 9.10 1.57
CA ALA A 71 14.92 8.19 2.63
C ALA A 71 14.37 6.78 2.42
N THR A 72 13.09 6.65 2.06
CA THR A 72 12.51 5.34 1.68
C THR A 72 13.22 4.74 0.48
N ALA A 73 13.49 5.51 -0.56
CA ALA A 73 14.18 5.02 -1.75
C ALA A 73 15.61 4.55 -1.43
N GLY A 74 16.37 5.32 -0.65
CA GLY A 74 17.71 4.95 -0.20
C GLY A 74 17.71 3.65 0.60
N PHE A 75 16.76 3.50 1.53
CA PHE A 75 16.57 2.25 2.27
C PHE A 75 16.27 1.05 1.37
N LEU A 76 15.46 1.21 0.32
CA LEU A 76 15.17 0.11 -0.60
C LEU A 76 16.41 -0.35 -1.36
N TRP A 77 17.28 0.58 -1.78
CA TRP A 77 18.58 0.25 -2.37
C TRP A 77 19.47 -0.50 -1.37
N GLU A 78 19.57 0.00 -0.14
CA GLU A 78 20.36 -0.64 0.93
C GLU A 78 19.84 -2.04 1.25
N PHE A 79 18.54 -2.19 1.49
CA PHE A 79 17.92 -3.45 1.87
C PHE A 79 18.12 -4.53 0.82
N ASP A 80 18.04 -4.17 -0.46
CA ASP A 80 18.23 -5.10 -1.57
C ASP A 80 19.72 -5.30 -1.92
N GLU A 81 20.65 -4.63 -1.20
CA GLU A 81 22.11 -4.55 -1.49
C GLU A 81 22.42 -4.15 -2.94
N LYS A 82 21.69 -3.16 -3.44
CA LYS A 82 21.84 -2.64 -4.80
C LYS A 82 22.43 -1.24 -4.75
N ASP A 83 23.24 -0.92 -5.76
CA ASP A 83 23.74 0.44 -5.97
C ASP A 83 22.97 1.09 -7.14
N PRO A 84 22.27 2.23 -6.91
CA PRO A 84 21.59 2.95 -7.98
C PRO A 84 22.53 3.44 -9.10
N ASN A 85 23.84 3.49 -8.86
CA ASN A 85 24.86 3.92 -9.83
C ASN A 85 25.56 2.74 -10.52
N ASP A 86 25.35 1.51 -10.05
CA ASP A 86 25.94 0.30 -10.65
C ASP A 86 24.85 -0.68 -11.10
N LYS A 87 24.54 -0.64 -12.39
CA LYS A 87 23.55 -1.51 -13.02
C LYS A 87 23.86 -3.00 -12.91
N SER A 88 25.12 -3.38 -12.69
CA SER A 88 25.49 -4.79 -12.51
C SER A 88 24.85 -5.39 -11.26
N THR A 89 24.51 -4.55 -10.28
CA THR A 89 23.86 -4.97 -9.02
C THR A 89 22.34 -5.14 -9.14
N TRP A 90 21.71 -4.61 -10.21
CA TRP A 90 20.24 -4.45 -10.24
C TRP A 90 19.47 -5.77 -10.40
N TYR A 91 20.07 -6.76 -11.06
CA TYR A 91 19.42 -8.01 -11.46
C TYR A 91 20.09 -9.23 -10.82
N ALA A 92 20.21 -9.21 -9.50
CA ALA A 92 20.69 -10.36 -8.72
C ALA A 92 19.62 -11.45 -8.59
N ALA A 93 20.05 -12.69 -8.40
CA ALA A 93 19.14 -13.79 -8.05
C ALA A 93 18.47 -13.51 -6.68
N PRO A 94 17.19 -13.87 -6.49
CA PRO A 94 16.52 -13.70 -5.21
C PRO A 94 17.27 -14.42 -4.09
N ARG A 95 17.45 -13.75 -2.94
CA ARG A 95 18.14 -14.34 -1.78
C ARG A 95 17.34 -15.42 -1.08
N ALA A 96 16.02 -15.30 -1.14
CA ALA A 96 15.08 -16.25 -0.57
C ALA A 96 14.05 -16.63 -1.63
N GLU A 97 13.56 -17.87 -1.55
CA GLU A 97 12.46 -18.32 -2.39
C GLU A 97 11.20 -17.54 -2.00
N MET A 98 10.67 -16.78 -2.96
CA MET A 98 9.35 -16.15 -2.80
C MET A 98 8.29 -17.24 -2.76
N GLN A 99 7.50 -17.27 -1.68
CA GLN A 99 6.44 -18.27 -1.52
C GLN A 99 5.35 -18.13 -2.60
N MET A 100 5.10 -16.90 -3.07
CA MET A 100 4.29 -16.63 -4.25
C MET A 100 5.19 -16.53 -5.47
N LYS A 101 5.20 -17.60 -6.28
CA LYS A 101 6.03 -17.66 -7.49
C LYS A 101 5.68 -16.55 -8.48
N GLU A 102 4.43 -16.10 -8.49
CA GLU A 102 3.90 -15.00 -9.30
C GLU A 102 4.57 -13.66 -9.00
N LEU A 103 5.11 -13.48 -7.79
CA LEU A 103 5.81 -12.25 -7.41
C LEU A 103 7.29 -12.27 -7.83
N THR A 104 7.83 -13.43 -8.23
CA THR A 104 9.23 -13.56 -8.64
C THR A 104 9.48 -12.74 -9.90
N GLY A 105 10.47 -11.84 -9.86
CA GLY A 105 10.84 -11.01 -11.01
C GLY A 105 9.96 -9.78 -11.25
N THR A 106 9.00 -9.50 -10.37
CA THR A 106 8.11 -8.32 -10.48
C THR A 106 8.72 -7.02 -9.94
N GLY A 107 9.90 -7.10 -9.30
CA GLY A 107 10.52 -5.96 -8.60
C GLY A 107 9.94 -5.72 -7.19
N MET A 108 9.13 -6.65 -6.67
CA MET A 108 8.60 -6.59 -5.31
C MET A 108 9.69 -6.82 -4.26
N VAL A 109 9.67 -6.01 -3.20
CA VAL A 109 10.58 -6.10 -2.05
C VAL A 109 9.74 -6.29 -0.77
N GLU A 110 9.97 -7.39 -0.05
CA GLU A 110 9.12 -7.81 1.08
C GLU A 110 9.49 -7.12 2.41
N VAL A 111 9.35 -5.79 2.46
CA VAL A 111 9.75 -4.94 3.61
C VAL A 111 8.60 -4.21 4.29
N TYR A 112 7.51 -4.92 4.59
CA TYR A 112 6.23 -4.31 4.97
C TYR A 112 6.26 -3.42 6.22
N ASN A 113 7.10 -3.76 7.20
CA ASN A 113 7.07 -3.20 8.55
C ASN A 113 8.20 -2.20 8.84
N HIS A 114 8.93 -1.75 7.82
CA HIS A 114 10.03 -0.80 8.03
C HIS A 114 9.53 0.61 8.38
N GLN A 115 10.26 1.31 9.27
CA GLN A 115 9.86 2.63 9.77
C GLN A 115 9.68 3.67 8.65
N HIS A 116 10.49 3.64 7.60
CA HIS A 116 10.32 4.55 6.46
C HIS A 116 8.98 4.36 5.75
N LEU A 117 8.50 3.11 5.62
CA LEU A 117 7.17 2.87 5.03
C LEU A 117 6.06 3.32 5.97
N TRP A 118 6.23 3.09 7.28
CA TRP A 118 5.26 3.53 8.29
C TRP A 118 5.14 5.06 8.34
N ASN A 119 6.26 5.79 8.28
CA ASN A 119 6.26 7.25 8.20
C ASN A 119 5.47 7.74 6.98
N ASN A 120 5.64 7.09 5.81
CA ASN A 120 4.93 7.48 4.59
C ASN A 120 3.42 7.29 4.75
N ARG A 121 3.01 6.14 5.29
CA ARG A 121 1.59 5.81 5.55
C ARG A 121 0.95 6.75 6.56
N GLN A 122 1.70 7.21 7.55
CA GLN A 122 1.23 8.15 8.59
C GLN A 122 1.25 9.62 8.16
N THR A 123 1.66 9.95 6.94
CA THR A 123 1.71 11.36 6.52
C THR A 123 0.29 11.94 6.48
N GLN A 124 0.07 13.06 7.18
CA GLN A 124 -1.26 13.66 7.34
C GLN A 124 -1.99 13.89 6.01
N LYS A 125 -1.27 14.34 4.97
CA LYS A 125 -1.83 14.56 3.64
C LYS A 125 -2.26 13.27 2.93
N VAL A 126 -1.57 12.15 3.19
CA VAL A 126 -2.00 10.82 2.71
C VAL A 126 -3.29 10.42 3.41
N TYR A 127 -3.33 10.52 4.74
CA TYR A 127 -4.53 10.25 5.52
C TYR A 127 -5.71 11.10 5.05
N ASP A 128 -5.54 12.41 4.93
CA ASP A 128 -6.61 13.33 4.52
C ASP A 128 -7.08 13.09 3.08
N ALA A 129 -6.20 12.67 2.16
CA ALA A 129 -6.61 12.25 0.83
C ALA A 129 -7.52 11.00 0.87
N PHE A 130 -7.24 10.05 1.78
CA PHE A 130 -8.14 8.92 2.01
C PHE A 130 -9.43 9.35 2.70
N VAL A 131 -9.39 10.31 3.62
CA VAL A 131 -10.61 10.87 4.23
C VAL A 131 -11.51 11.49 3.16
N ASP A 132 -10.96 12.20 2.18
CA ASP A 132 -11.72 12.77 1.06
C ASP A 132 -12.44 11.68 0.25
N VAL A 133 -11.73 10.58 -0.08
CA VAL A 133 -12.29 9.48 -0.90
C VAL A 133 -13.27 8.61 -0.12
N TRP A 134 -13.01 8.31 1.14
CA TRP A 134 -13.86 7.47 1.98
C TRP A 134 -15.00 8.23 2.66
N GLY A 135 -14.86 9.54 2.88
CA GLY A 135 -15.87 10.39 3.50
C GLY A 135 -15.96 10.22 5.01
N THR A 136 -14.96 9.60 5.62
CA THR A 136 -14.89 9.31 7.05
C THR A 136 -13.46 9.42 7.57
N GLU A 137 -13.33 9.83 8.83
CA GLU A 137 -12.06 9.91 9.57
C GLU A 137 -11.74 8.59 10.30
N LYS A 138 -12.68 7.64 10.32
CA LYS A 138 -12.53 6.34 10.97
C LYS A 138 -11.73 5.36 10.10
N LEU A 139 -10.55 5.79 9.67
CA LEU A 139 -9.60 4.99 8.89
C LEU A 139 -8.67 4.25 9.86
N TRP A 140 -8.38 2.99 9.56
CA TRP A 140 -7.37 2.24 10.28
C TRP A 140 -5.99 2.60 9.73
N VAL A 141 -5.01 2.71 10.63
CA VAL A 141 -3.58 2.75 10.31
C VAL A 141 -2.90 1.63 11.09
#